data_AF-A0A831KDJ3-F1
#
_entry.id   AF-A0A831KDJ3-F1
#
_cell.length_a   1.000
_cell.length_b   1.000
_cell.length_c   1.000
_cell.angle_alpha   90.00
_cell.angle_beta   90.00
_cell.angle_gamma   90.00
#
_symmetry.space_group_name_H-M   'P 1'
#
loop_
_entity.id
_entity.type
_entity.pdbx_description
1 polymer ?
#
loop_
_entity_poly.entity_id
_entity_poly.type
_entity_poly.pdbx_seq_one_letter_code
_entity_poly.pdbx_strand_id
1 'polypeptide(L)'
;FNKIVDQIYVTMENGARALQTVDKTRDSTYWRDVGTLDAYWNANMDLTGVDPFFNLYGRRWPIHTYQSATPPAKFVFNNERAEGGRVGKALDSLVAAGCIISGVVRNSVLSYNVIVGSWSNVEESVIMDGVIIGRHCKIKKCIIDKENFIPSGTRIGYDPDDDRKRFTLTERGIVVVPKGYFKE
;
A
#
# COMPACT_ATOMS: atom_id res chain seq x y z
N PHE A 1 12.00 -30.18 0.28
CA PHE A 1 11.08 -29.07 -0.01
C PHE A 1 11.36 -27.94 0.97
N ASN A 2 11.31 -26.68 0.53
CA ASN A 2 11.50 -25.53 1.41
C ASN A 2 10.45 -25.54 2.53
N LYS A 3 10.91 -25.37 3.77
CA LYS A 3 10.11 -25.40 5.00
C LYS A 3 10.63 -24.31 5.92
N ILE A 4 9.82 -23.29 6.15
CA ILE A 4 10.06 -22.26 7.16
C ILE A 4 9.15 -22.59 8.34
N VAL A 5 9.78 -22.90 9.48
CA VAL A 5 9.10 -23.05 10.77
C VAL A 5 9.11 -21.69 11.43
N ASP A 6 7.94 -21.10 11.66
CA ASP A 6 7.83 -19.75 12.23
C ASP A 6 6.73 -19.64 13.30
N GLN A 7 6.74 -18.54 14.03
CA GLN A 7 5.69 -18.11 14.93
C GLN A 7 4.97 -16.92 14.31
N ILE A 8 3.71 -17.13 13.92
CA ILE A 8 2.87 -16.13 13.25
C ILE A 8 1.54 -15.97 13.97
N TYR A 9 0.88 -14.82 13.76
CA TYR A 9 -0.51 -14.63 14.21
C TYR A 9 -1.47 -15.32 13.24
N VAL A 10 -2.31 -16.21 13.75
CA VAL A 10 -3.38 -16.87 13.01
C VAL A 10 -4.72 -16.30 13.45
N THR A 11 -5.59 -15.97 12.49
CA THR A 11 -6.97 -15.56 12.74
C THR A 11 -7.84 -16.81 12.92
N MET A 12 -8.43 -16.96 14.09
CA MET A 12 -9.33 -18.06 14.44
C MET A 12 -10.74 -17.83 13.87
N GLU A 13 -11.60 -18.85 13.86
CA GLU A 13 -12.98 -18.75 13.35
C GLU A 13 -13.82 -17.67 14.07
N ASN A 14 -13.54 -17.42 15.34
CA ASN A 14 -14.19 -16.37 16.13
C ASN A 14 -13.61 -14.96 15.90
N GLY A 15 -12.67 -14.79 14.97
CA GLY A 15 -12.01 -13.53 14.65
C GLY A 15 -10.85 -13.14 15.57
N ALA A 16 -10.58 -13.89 16.66
CA ALA A 16 -9.44 -13.63 17.53
C ALA A 16 -8.11 -13.98 16.83
N ARG A 17 -7.03 -13.26 17.17
CA ARG A 17 -5.67 -13.57 16.70
C ARG A 17 -4.87 -14.22 17.81
N ALA A 18 -4.25 -15.36 17.53
CA ALA A 18 -3.33 -16.03 18.45
C ALA A 18 -1.97 -16.27 17.80
N LEU A 19 -0.91 -16.15 18.58
CA LEU A 19 0.44 -16.51 18.14
C LEU A 19 0.55 -18.04 18.15
N GLN A 20 0.82 -18.63 17.00
CA GLN A 20 1.00 -20.07 16.86
C GLN A 20 2.34 -20.38 16.21
N THR A 21 2.95 -21.49 16.62
CA THR A 21 4.10 -22.03 15.89
C THR A 21 3.57 -22.87 14.74
N VAL A 22 3.92 -22.51 13.52
CA VAL A 22 3.51 -23.19 12.30
C VAL A 22 4.72 -23.91 11.73
N ASP A 23 4.60 -25.22 11.54
CA ASP A 23 5.68 -26.06 11.03
C ASP A 23 6.09 -25.71 9.60
N LYS A 24 5.13 -25.31 8.77
CA LYS A 24 5.38 -24.87 7.41
C LYS A 24 4.48 -23.70 7.10
N THR A 25 5.04 -22.50 7.11
CA THR A 25 4.30 -21.29 6.75
C THR A 25 3.88 -21.33 5.27
N ARG A 26 2.78 -20.62 4.94
CA ARG A 26 2.27 -20.50 3.56
C ARG A 26 3.32 -19.95 2.59
N ASP A 27 4.16 -19.05 3.07
CA ASP A 27 5.24 -18.41 2.33
C ASP A 27 6.55 -19.21 2.30
N SER A 28 6.59 -20.43 2.83
CA SER A 28 7.77 -21.31 2.78
C SER A 28 8.29 -21.57 1.35
N THR A 29 7.43 -21.41 0.34
CA THR A 29 7.79 -21.53 -1.08
C THR A 29 7.59 -20.22 -1.84
N TYR A 30 7.39 -19.11 -1.13
CA TYR A 30 7.18 -17.82 -1.76
C TYR A 30 8.48 -17.35 -2.40
N TRP A 31 8.43 -17.14 -3.70
CA TRP A 31 9.49 -16.54 -4.49
C TRP A 31 8.87 -15.73 -5.61
N ARG A 32 9.42 -14.54 -5.84
CA ARG A 32 9.05 -13.62 -6.91
C ARG A 32 10.34 -13.12 -7.54
N ASP A 33 10.39 -13.10 -8.87
CA ASP A 33 11.51 -12.56 -9.65
C ASP A 33 11.48 -11.03 -9.71
N VAL A 34 10.28 -10.44 -9.69
CA VAL A 34 10.05 -8.99 -9.72
C VAL A 34 10.74 -8.32 -10.93
N GLY A 35 10.73 -9.00 -12.08
CA GLY A 35 11.41 -8.52 -13.30
C GLY A 35 10.64 -7.49 -14.12
N THR A 36 9.34 -7.30 -13.84
CA THR A 36 8.47 -6.35 -14.55
C THR A 36 7.73 -5.44 -13.57
N LEU A 37 7.24 -4.30 -14.06
CA LEU A 37 6.41 -3.37 -13.26
C LEU A 37 5.14 -4.06 -12.74
N ASP A 38 4.53 -4.92 -13.54
CA ASP A 38 3.41 -5.75 -13.09
C ASP A 38 3.83 -6.70 -11.98
N ALA A 39 4.95 -7.41 -12.12
CA ALA A 39 5.45 -8.33 -11.09
C ALA A 39 5.77 -7.59 -9.79
N TYR A 40 6.37 -6.39 -9.88
CA TYR A 40 6.64 -5.52 -8.74
C TYR A 40 5.36 -5.11 -8.00
N TRP A 41 4.34 -4.64 -8.74
CA TRP A 41 3.07 -4.29 -8.14
C TRP A 41 2.40 -5.50 -7.47
N ASN A 42 2.33 -6.65 -8.16
CA ASN A 42 1.71 -7.86 -7.61
C ASN A 42 2.43 -8.33 -6.34
N ALA A 43 3.76 -8.32 -6.31
CA ALA A 43 4.53 -8.72 -5.15
C ALA A 43 4.26 -7.83 -3.92
N ASN A 44 3.99 -6.53 -4.13
CA ASN A 44 3.56 -5.64 -3.04
C ASN A 44 2.11 -5.90 -2.63
N MET A 45 1.21 -6.15 -3.58
CA MET A 45 -0.20 -6.46 -3.26
C MET A 45 -0.36 -7.82 -2.56
N ASP A 46 0.56 -8.76 -2.79
CA ASP A 46 0.64 -10.06 -2.10
C ASP A 46 0.81 -9.91 -0.57
N LEU A 47 1.22 -8.72 -0.08
CA LEU A 47 1.31 -8.36 1.34
C LEU A 47 -0.03 -7.94 1.95
N THR A 48 -0.98 -7.52 1.12
CA THR A 48 -2.25 -6.94 1.56
C THR A 48 -3.30 -8.01 1.86
N GLY A 49 -4.33 -7.64 2.62
CA GLY A 49 -5.42 -8.54 3.01
C GLY A 49 -5.22 -9.27 4.35
N VAL A 50 -6.18 -10.13 4.68
CA VAL A 50 -6.26 -10.80 6.01
C VAL A 50 -5.25 -11.93 6.15
N ASP A 51 -5.04 -12.72 5.09
CA ASP A 51 -4.08 -13.82 5.03
C ASP A 51 -3.19 -13.65 3.78
N PRO A 52 -2.13 -12.82 3.89
CA PRO A 52 -1.29 -12.46 2.76
C PRO A 52 -0.49 -13.66 2.22
N PHE A 53 -0.13 -13.62 0.93
CA PHE A 53 0.70 -14.67 0.32
C PHE A 53 2.13 -14.66 0.85
N PHE A 54 2.61 -13.48 1.27
CA PHE A 54 3.92 -13.28 1.91
C PHE A 54 3.74 -12.59 3.26
N ASN A 55 4.17 -13.24 4.34
CA ASN A 55 3.87 -12.80 5.69
C ASN A 55 5.07 -12.14 6.38
N LEU A 56 5.02 -10.82 6.54
CA LEU A 56 6.10 -10.05 7.19
C LEU A 56 6.12 -10.16 8.73
N TYR A 57 5.13 -10.84 9.34
CA TYR A 57 4.97 -10.90 10.80
C TYR A 57 5.59 -12.16 11.43
N GLY A 58 6.39 -12.91 10.68
CA GLY A 58 7.22 -14.00 11.19
C GLY A 58 8.25 -13.51 12.21
N ARG A 59 8.43 -14.26 13.31
CA ARG A 59 9.34 -13.90 14.41
C ARG A 59 10.65 -14.68 14.39
N ARG A 60 10.64 -15.90 13.86
CA ARG A 60 11.81 -16.80 13.77
C ARG A 60 12.61 -16.58 12.50
N TRP A 61 11.97 -16.07 11.44
CA TRP A 61 12.63 -15.71 10.19
C TRP A 61 12.44 -14.23 9.85
N PRO A 62 13.00 -13.31 10.65
CA PRO A 62 12.81 -11.88 10.44
C PRO A 62 13.55 -11.36 9.21
N ILE A 63 12.96 -10.35 8.55
CA ILE A 63 13.63 -9.58 7.50
C ILE A 63 14.17 -8.31 8.12
N HIS A 64 15.50 -8.17 8.14
CA HIS A 64 16.16 -6.98 8.63
C HIS A 64 16.29 -5.92 7.53
N THR A 65 16.03 -4.66 7.90
CA THR A 65 16.23 -3.50 7.03
C THR A 65 16.49 -2.26 7.89
N TYR A 66 16.88 -1.17 7.25
CA TYR A 66 16.93 0.13 7.89
C TYR A 66 15.51 0.62 8.24
N GLN A 67 15.29 1.01 9.49
CA GLN A 67 14.03 1.59 9.95
C GLN A 67 14.21 3.10 10.14
N SER A 68 13.44 3.90 9.40
CA SER A 68 13.48 5.35 9.54
C SER A 68 12.88 5.78 10.88
N ALA A 69 13.54 6.70 11.59
CA ALA A 69 13.06 7.26 12.85
C ALA A 69 11.95 8.31 12.61
N THR A 70 10.82 7.86 12.08
CA THR A 70 9.63 8.68 11.78
C THR A 70 8.54 8.49 12.85
N PRO A 71 7.66 9.49 13.07
CA PRO A 71 6.56 9.35 14.02
C PRO A 71 5.58 8.23 13.60
N PRO A 72 4.69 7.78 14.50
CA PRO A 72 3.65 6.82 14.14
C PRO A 72 2.76 7.33 12.99
N ALA A 73 2.17 6.39 12.24
CA ALA A 73 1.14 6.74 11.26
C ALA A 73 -0.07 7.39 11.95
N LYS A 74 -0.57 8.48 11.36
CA LYS A 74 -1.65 9.28 11.91
C LYS A 74 -2.87 9.22 10.99
N PHE A 75 -4.00 8.79 11.54
CA PHE A 75 -5.30 8.80 10.88
C PHE A 75 -6.16 9.91 11.48
N VAL A 76 -6.69 10.79 10.65
CA VAL A 76 -7.41 11.99 11.11
C VAL A 76 -8.79 12.09 10.47
N PHE A 77 -9.70 12.77 11.17
CA PHE A 77 -11.11 12.90 10.83
C PHE A 77 -11.88 11.57 10.96
N ASN A 78 -13.06 11.63 11.59
CA ASN A 78 -13.91 10.47 11.89
C ASN A 78 -15.37 10.71 11.49
N ASN A 79 -15.65 11.72 10.68
CA ASN A 79 -17.00 12.01 10.23
C ASN A 79 -17.33 11.10 9.04
N GLU A 80 -17.93 9.96 9.32
CA GLU A 80 -18.33 8.96 8.31
C GLU A 80 -19.72 9.21 7.70
N ARG A 81 -20.29 10.41 7.88
CA ARG A 81 -21.58 10.75 7.26
C ARG A 81 -21.50 10.66 5.73
N ALA A 82 -22.60 10.23 5.11
CA ALA A 82 -22.71 10.11 3.65
C ALA A 82 -22.50 11.45 2.93
N GLU A 83 -23.00 12.55 3.49
CA GLU A 83 -22.84 13.91 2.95
C GLU A 83 -21.81 14.70 3.75
N GLY A 84 -20.83 15.27 3.06
CA GLY A 84 -19.78 16.10 3.68
C GLY A 84 -18.85 15.32 4.63
N GLY A 85 -18.92 14.00 4.64
CA GLY A 85 -18.06 13.14 5.45
C GLY A 85 -16.58 13.40 5.14
N ARG A 86 -15.77 13.35 6.20
CA ARG A 86 -14.32 13.48 6.14
C ARG A 86 -13.77 12.43 7.09
N VAL A 87 -13.09 11.44 6.53
CA VAL A 87 -12.53 10.32 7.27
C VAL A 87 -11.16 9.97 6.72
N GLY A 88 -10.22 9.76 7.64
CA GLY A 88 -8.91 9.17 7.36
C GLY A 88 -8.93 7.71 7.78
N LYS A 89 -8.95 6.78 6.82
CA LYS A 89 -8.93 5.34 7.13
C LYS A 89 -8.20 4.54 6.06
N ALA A 90 -7.60 3.43 6.48
CA ALA A 90 -6.96 2.45 5.62
C ALA A 90 -7.60 1.08 5.84
N LEU A 91 -7.99 0.41 4.76
CA LEU A 91 -8.65 -0.90 4.77
C LEU A 91 -7.81 -1.88 3.96
N ASP A 92 -7.54 -3.06 4.50
CA ASP A 92 -6.70 -4.10 3.87
C ASP A 92 -5.39 -3.54 3.29
N SER A 93 -4.75 -2.61 4.01
CA SER A 93 -3.62 -1.83 3.52
C SER A 93 -2.49 -1.78 4.54
N LEU A 94 -1.27 -1.67 4.04
CA LEU A 94 -0.09 -1.44 4.86
C LEU A 94 0.24 0.06 4.83
N VAL A 95 0.39 0.65 6.01
CA VAL A 95 0.71 2.08 6.17
C VAL A 95 1.94 2.21 7.04
N ALA A 96 3.05 2.65 6.44
CA ALA A 96 4.30 2.85 7.13
C ALA A 96 4.25 4.08 8.07
N ALA A 97 5.26 4.17 8.93
CA ALA A 97 5.41 5.30 9.84
C ALA A 97 5.61 6.62 9.08
N GLY A 98 5.27 7.74 9.74
CA GLY A 98 5.30 9.08 9.18
C GLY A 98 4.08 9.44 8.33
N CYS A 99 3.23 8.47 7.97
CA CYS A 99 2.07 8.74 7.13
C CYS A 99 1.00 9.59 7.84
N ILE A 100 0.35 10.48 7.10
CA ILE A 100 -0.82 11.24 7.56
C ILE A 100 -1.99 11.00 6.61
N ILE A 101 -3.01 10.30 7.08
CA ILE A 101 -4.15 9.88 6.27
C ILE A 101 -5.39 10.71 6.63
N SER A 102 -5.82 11.56 5.70
CA SER A 102 -7.06 12.35 5.77
C SER A 102 -8.13 11.92 4.76
N GLY A 103 -7.83 10.88 3.97
CA GLY A 103 -8.71 10.29 2.96
C GLY A 103 -8.87 8.79 3.15
N VAL A 104 -9.34 8.09 2.11
CA VAL A 104 -9.60 6.66 2.16
C VAL A 104 -8.54 5.91 1.36
N VAL A 105 -7.92 4.91 1.99
CA VAL A 105 -6.93 4.02 1.38
C VAL A 105 -7.46 2.59 1.43
N ARG A 106 -7.40 1.85 0.32
CA ARG A 106 -7.85 0.46 0.22
C ARG A 106 -6.86 -0.40 -0.54
N ASN A 107 -6.62 -1.62 -0.08
CA ASN A 107 -5.79 -2.61 -0.77
C ASN A 107 -4.47 -2.00 -1.30
N SER A 108 -3.79 -1.21 -0.47
CA SER A 108 -2.64 -0.42 -0.90
C SER A 108 -1.48 -0.53 0.07
N VAL A 109 -0.27 -0.25 -0.43
CA VAL A 109 0.95 -0.22 0.35
C VAL A 109 1.50 1.20 0.31
N LEU A 110 1.56 1.86 1.47
CA LEU A 110 2.06 3.21 1.63
C LEU A 110 3.39 3.17 2.38
N SER A 111 4.42 3.70 1.74
CA SER A 111 5.78 3.79 2.30
C SER A 111 5.90 5.00 3.23
N TYR A 112 7.11 5.30 3.72
CA TYR A 112 7.28 6.27 4.80
C TYR A 112 6.88 7.69 4.39
N ASN A 113 6.34 8.46 5.34
CA ASN A 113 6.04 9.89 5.18
C ASN A 113 5.05 10.24 4.05
N VAL A 114 4.14 9.32 3.71
CA VAL A 114 3.09 9.60 2.70
C VAL A 114 1.95 10.41 3.31
N ILE A 115 1.53 11.47 2.63
CA ILE A 115 0.40 12.30 3.05
C ILE A 115 -0.77 12.08 2.08
N VAL A 116 -1.92 11.67 2.62
CA VAL A 116 -3.16 11.51 1.84
C VAL A 116 -4.14 12.61 2.20
N GLY A 117 -4.41 13.51 1.25
CA GLY A 117 -5.31 14.63 1.40
C GLY A 117 -6.78 14.25 1.57
N SER A 118 -7.56 15.20 2.06
CA SER A 118 -8.99 15.01 2.34
C SER A 118 -9.78 14.63 1.09
N TRP A 119 -10.74 13.71 1.27
CA TRP A 119 -11.63 13.20 0.22
C TRP A 119 -10.92 12.53 -0.96
N SER A 120 -9.62 12.25 -0.81
CA SER A 120 -8.87 11.47 -1.77
C SER A 120 -9.13 9.99 -1.55
N ASN A 121 -9.12 9.23 -2.64
CA ASN A 121 -9.25 7.79 -2.63
C ASN A 121 -8.04 7.16 -3.31
N VAL A 122 -7.37 6.25 -2.61
CA VAL A 122 -6.21 5.49 -3.08
C VAL A 122 -6.55 4.01 -2.99
N GLU A 123 -6.62 3.33 -4.14
CA GLU A 123 -7.03 1.93 -4.22
C GLU A 123 -6.00 1.12 -5.00
N GLU A 124 -5.71 -0.11 -4.56
CA GLU A 124 -4.91 -1.06 -5.34
C GLU A 124 -3.54 -0.47 -5.75
N SER A 125 -2.87 0.29 -4.88
CA SER A 125 -1.71 1.11 -5.27
C SER A 125 -0.51 0.94 -4.35
N VAL A 126 0.68 1.09 -4.94
CA VAL A 126 1.97 1.15 -4.24
C VAL A 126 2.45 2.60 -4.26
N ILE A 127 2.51 3.22 -3.09
CA ILE A 127 2.91 4.61 -2.92
C ILE A 127 4.26 4.66 -2.20
N MET A 128 5.27 5.22 -2.88
CA MET A 128 6.65 5.27 -2.38
C MET A 128 6.85 6.47 -1.43
N ASP A 129 8.05 6.54 -0.84
CA ASP A 129 8.39 7.47 0.22
C ASP A 129 8.14 8.95 -0.14
N GLY A 130 7.61 9.71 0.82
CA GLY A 130 7.50 11.17 0.72
C GLY A 130 6.51 11.68 -0.33
N VAL A 131 5.62 10.84 -0.83
CA VAL A 131 4.55 11.26 -1.76
C VAL A 131 3.48 12.04 -1.00
N ILE A 132 3.10 13.19 -1.55
CA ILE A 132 1.98 14.00 -1.06
C ILE A 132 0.85 13.92 -2.08
N ILE A 133 -0.29 13.42 -1.63
CA ILE A 133 -1.51 13.32 -2.43
C ILE A 133 -2.43 14.47 -2.04
N GLY A 134 -2.71 15.38 -2.96
CA GLY A 134 -3.61 16.51 -2.78
C GLY A 134 -5.04 16.09 -2.43
N ARG A 135 -5.94 17.06 -2.21
CA ARG A 135 -7.35 16.80 -1.87
C ARG A 135 -8.12 16.30 -3.09
N HIS A 136 -9.19 15.53 -2.88
CA HIS A 136 -10.08 15.03 -3.94
C HIS A 136 -9.38 14.22 -5.05
N CYS A 137 -8.20 13.68 -4.80
CA CYS A 137 -7.51 12.85 -5.77
C CYS A 137 -8.18 11.48 -5.87
N LYS A 138 -8.15 10.88 -7.05
CA LYS A 138 -8.55 9.48 -7.25
C LYS A 138 -7.40 8.73 -7.89
N ILE A 139 -6.83 7.78 -7.16
CA ILE A 139 -5.67 7.00 -7.58
C ILE A 139 -6.04 5.53 -7.48
N LYS A 140 -5.89 4.81 -8.59
CA LYS A 140 -6.22 3.38 -8.66
C LYS A 140 -5.16 2.62 -9.46
N LYS A 141 -4.75 1.43 -9.03
CA LYS A 141 -3.80 0.57 -9.78
C LYS A 141 -2.53 1.31 -10.20
N CYS A 142 -1.93 2.04 -9.25
CA CYS A 142 -0.75 2.86 -9.52
C CYS A 142 0.48 2.36 -8.78
N ILE A 143 1.65 2.55 -9.39
CA ILE A 143 2.93 2.66 -8.69
C ILE A 143 3.34 4.14 -8.75
N ILE A 144 3.39 4.81 -7.61
CA ILE A 144 3.81 6.22 -7.53
C ILE A 144 5.17 6.27 -6.87
N ASP A 145 6.18 6.64 -7.64
CA ASP A 145 7.56 6.75 -7.16
C ASP A 145 7.74 7.96 -6.22
N LYS A 146 8.90 8.02 -5.56
CA LYS A 146 9.20 8.90 -4.43
C LYS A 146 9.04 10.39 -4.77
N GLU A 147 8.81 11.19 -3.73
CA GLU A 147 8.89 12.66 -3.79
C GLU A 147 7.97 13.30 -4.85
N ASN A 148 6.76 12.75 -5.02
CA ASN A 148 5.74 13.33 -5.91
C ASN A 148 4.71 14.14 -5.12
N PHE A 149 4.39 15.34 -5.61
CA PHE A 149 3.38 16.25 -5.05
C PHE A 149 2.13 16.28 -5.93
N ILE A 150 1.27 15.28 -5.81
CA ILE A 150 0.11 15.12 -6.69
C ILE A 150 -0.91 16.26 -6.46
N PRO A 151 -1.22 17.06 -7.50
CA PRO A 151 -2.15 18.19 -7.36
C PRO A 151 -3.54 17.75 -6.93
N SER A 152 -4.26 18.63 -6.24
CA SER A 152 -5.64 18.34 -5.83
C SER A 152 -6.56 18.10 -7.03
N GLY A 153 -7.47 17.13 -6.91
CA GLY A 153 -8.40 16.74 -7.98
C GLY A 153 -7.80 15.83 -9.05
N THR A 154 -6.52 15.48 -8.96
CA THR A 154 -5.86 14.61 -9.94
C THR A 154 -6.49 13.22 -9.96
N ARG A 155 -6.65 12.68 -11.17
CA ARG A 155 -7.17 11.32 -11.41
C ARG A 155 -6.12 10.51 -12.17
N ILE A 156 -5.76 9.35 -11.63
CA ILE A 156 -4.77 8.42 -12.22
C ILE A 156 -5.30 6.99 -12.10
N GLY A 157 -5.23 6.22 -13.17
CA GLY A 157 -5.68 4.82 -13.23
C GLY A 157 -7.18 4.65 -13.48
N TYR A 158 -7.80 5.66 -14.09
CA TYR A 158 -9.23 5.65 -14.45
C TYR A 158 -9.46 5.81 -15.96
N ASP A 159 -8.53 6.41 -16.68
CA ASP A 159 -8.62 6.64 -18.11
C ASP A 159 -7.31 6.16 -18.76
N PRO A 160 -7.28 4.93 -19.29
CA PRO A 160 -6.07 4.35 -19.88
C PRO A 160 -5.49 5.18 -21.03
N ASP A 161 -6.34 5.90 -21.79
CA ASP A 161 -5.88 6.69 -22.94
C ASP A 161 -5.23 8.00 -22.50
N ASP A 162 -5.74 8.64 -21.44
CA ASP A 162 -5.08 9.79 -20.80
C ASP A 162 -3.83 9.37 -20.02
N ASP A 163 -3.89 8.24 -19.31
CA ASP A 163 -2.79 7.74 -18.51
C ASP A 163 -1.59 7.34 -19.38
N ARG A 164 -1.82 6.68 -20.54
CA ARG A 164 -0.74 6.30 -21.48
C ARG A 164 -0.04 7.51 -22.11
N LYS A 165 -0.71 8.67 -22.19
CA LYS A 165 -0.09 9.91 -22.72
C LYS A 165 0.87 10.54 -21.72
N ARG A 166 0.62 10.37 -20.42
CA ARG A 166 1.33 11.06 -19.33
C ARG A 166 2.36 10.17 -18.63
N PHE A 167 2.08 8.88 -18.57
CA PHE A 167 2.77 7.92 -17.71
C PHE A 167 3.04 6.61 -18.45
N THR A 168 3.92 5.80 -17.85
CA THR A 168 4.07 4.41 -18.28
C THR A 168 2.83 3.63 -17.83
N LEU A 169 2.16 2.98 -18.77
CA LEU A 169 1.02 2.09 -18.51
C LEU A 169 1.41 0.66 -18.89
N THR A 170 1.36 -0.26 -17.93
CA THR A 170 1.65 -1.67 -18.18
C THR A 170 0.52 -2.37 -18.94
N GLU A 171 0.77 -3.57 -19.46
CA GLU A 171 -0.24 -4.38 -20.14
C GLU A 171 -1.43 -4.73 -19.24
N ARG A 172 -1.23 -4.88 -17.92
CA ARG A 172 -2.31 -5.13 -16.95
C ARG A 172 -2.98 -3.86 -16.43
N GLY A 173 -2.64 -2.71 -17.01
CA GLY A 173 -3.25 -1.42 -16.69
C GLY A 173 -2.72 -0.79 -15.41
N ILE A 174 -1.47 -1.09 -15.01
CA ILE A 174 -0.83 -0.43 -13.87
C ILE A 174 -0.16 0.84 -14.38
N VAL A 175 -0.53 1.98 -13.77
CA VAL A 175 0.06 3.28 -14.10
C VAL A 175 1.29 3.52 -13.25
N VAL A 176 2.40 3.92 -13.85
CA VAL A 176 3.66 4.20 -13.15
C VAL A 176 4.04 5.66 -13.30
N VAL A 177 4.03 6.38 -12.17
CA VAL A 177 4.43 7.78 -12.08
C VAL A 177 5.90 7.82 -11.65
N PRO A 178 6.82 8.37 -12.47
CA PRO A 178 8.24 8.40 -12.15
C PRO A 178 8.55 9.39 -11.03
N LYS A 179 9.75 9.25 -10.44
CA LYS A 179 10.21 10.11 -9.33
C LYS A 179 10.12 11.59 -9.71
N GLY A 180 9.51 12.39 -8.83
CA GLY A 180 9.49 13.85 -8.95
C GLY A 180 8.83 14.38 -10.23
N TYR A 181 7.93 13.59 -10.85
CA TYR A 181 7.14 14.03 -11.99
C TYR A 181 6.25 15.22 -11.60
N PHE A 182 5.56 15.10 -10.47
CA PHE A 182 4.81 16.20 -9.87
C PHE A 182 5.71 16.94 -8.89
N LYS A 183 6.16 18.12 -9.31
CA LYS A 183 6.95 19.04 -8.49
C LYS A 183 6.02 19.92 -7.64
N GLU A 184 6.54 20.38 -6.51
CA GLU A 184 5.89 21.34 -5.60
C GLU A 184 5.61 22.68 -6.27
#